data_AF-A0A8T5LST0-F1
#
_entry.id   AF-A0A8T5LST0-F1
#
_cell.length_a   1.000
_cell.length_b   1.000
_cell.length_c   1.000
_cell.angle_alpha   90.00
_cell.angle_beta   90.00
_cell.angle_gamma   90.00
#
_symmetry.space_group_name_H-M   'P 1'
#
loop_
_entity.id
_entity.type
_entity.pdbx_description
1 polymer ?
#
loop_
_entity_poly.entity_id
_entity_poly.type
_entity_poly.pdbx_seq_one_letter_code
_entity_poly.pdbx_strand_id
1 'polypeptide(L)'
;MVEKKFVVEGLRFSYSGPFDVVEFYRYIDKWIVDHGMEKEIKKKSEHVTSKGRKIEWLIEIWMQPMDYAKQVVRLRALFDHVTEAKIKGRKLNKVEALIDIDAILETDIEGRWEQKPLFYFMRAVYDKLVNKFYTNRFEGKLTADAYRLHKDLTEFFGSYKHI
;
A
#
# COMPACT_ATOMS: atom_id res chain seq x y z
N MET A 1 -14.66 -17.74 -1.42
CA MET A 1 -13.19 -17.71 -1.39
C MET A 1 -12.76 -16.41 -2.04
N VAL A 2 -12.00 -15.58 -1.34
CA VAL A 2 -11.53 -14.30 -1.88
C VAL A 2 -10.37 -14.58 -2.83
N GLU A 3 -10.55 -14.29 -4.12
CA GLU A 3 -9.46 -14.33 -5.08
C GLU A 3 -8.65 -13.04 -4.96
N LYS A 4 -7.32 -13.17 -4.86
CA LYS A 4 -6.40 -12.03 -4.85
C LYS A 4 -5.60 -12.00 -6.13
N LYS A 5 -5.72 -10.91 -6.87
CA LYS A 5 -4.91 -10.65 -8.07
C LYS A 5 -3.96 -9.50 -7.80
N PHE A 6 -2.66 -9.72 -7.96
CA PHE A 6 -1.70 -8.63 -7.99
C PHE A 6 -1.78 -7.93 -9.35
N VAL A 7 -1.98 -6.61 -9.31
CA VAL A 7 -2.07 -5.75 -10.49
C VAL A 7 -0.76 -5.00 -10.69
N VAL A 8 -0.13 -4.65 -9.58
CA VAL A 8 1.22 -4.09 -9.53
C VAL A 8 1.97 -4.80 -8.41
N GLU A 9 3.16 -5.29 -8.71
CA GLU A 9 4.03 -5.97 -7.75
C GLU A 9 5.35 -5.24 -7.61
N GLY A 10 5.79 -5.03 -6.37
CA GLY A 10 7.17 -4.66 -6.10
C GLY A 10 7.58 -3.26 -6.55
N LEU A 11 6.69 -2.25 -6.46
CA LEU A 11 7.10 -0.86 -6.65
C LEU A 11 7.97 -0.41 -5.48
N ARG A 12 9.28 -0.58 -5.65
CA ARG A 12 10.27 -0.43 -4.60
C ARG A 12 11.18 0.77 -4.82
N PHE A 13 11.50 1.43 -3.73
CA PHE A 13 12.61 2.37 -3.69
C PHE A 13 13.30 2.31 -2.33
N SER A 14 14.59 2.67 -2.33
CA SER A 14 15.42 2.73 -1.13
C SER A 14 15.92 4.14 -0.88
N TYR A 15 16.06 4.50 0.39
CA TYR A 15 16.61 5.76 0.83
C TYR A 15 17.62 5.52 1.96
N SER A 16 18.76 6.21 1.93
CA SER A 16 19.72 6.22 3.03
C SER A 16 20.07 7.67 3.33
N GLY A 17 19.89 8.08 4.59
CA GLY A 17 20.11 9.46 4.98
C GLY A 17 19.42 9.86 6.28
N PRO A 18 19.43 11.16 6.61
CA PRO A 18 18.67 11.69 7.73
C PRO A 18 17.17 11.62 7.42
N PHE A 19 16.35 11.27 8.41
CA PHE A 19 14.93 11.02 8.23
C PHE A 19 14.16 11.08 9.55
N ASP A 20 12.94 11.59 9.51
CA ASP A 20 12.03 11.53 10.65
C ASP A 20 10.95 10.46 10.41
N VAL A 21 11.09 9.33 11.11
CA VAL A 21 10.15 8.21 11.03
C VAL A 21 8.75 8.59 11.54
N VAL A 22 8.66 9.52 12.50
CA VAL A 22 7.37 9.99 13.03
C VAL A 22 6.67 10.87 11.99
N GLU A 23 7.42 11.73 11.32
CA GLU A 23 6.89 12.56 10.23
C GLU A 23 6.40 11.69 9.06
N PHE A 24 7.11 10.61 8.73
CA PHE A 24 6.66 9.64 7.74
C PHE A 24 5.30 9.02 8.07
N TYR A 25 5.08 8.56 9.31
CA TYR A 25 3.78 8.02 9.69
C TYR A 25 2.66 9.06 9.54
N ARG A 26 2.92 10.30 9.95
CA ARG A 26 1.95 11.40 9.81
C ARG A 26 1.67 11.74 8.36
N TYR A 27 2.71 11.72 7.51
CA TYR A 27 2.58 11.96 6.08
C TYR A 27 1.68 10.91 5.42
N ILE A 28 1.92 9.63 5.71
CA ILE A 28 1.08 8.54 5.20
C ILE A 28 -0.37 8.68 5.68
N ASP A 29 -0.57 8.97 6.97
CA ASP A 29 -1.91 9.12 7.54
C ASP A 29 -2.66 10.28 6.89
N LYS A 30 -1.97 11.41 6.68
CA LYS A 30 -2.53 12.55 5.94
C LYS A 30 -2.85 12.18 4.50
N TRP A 31 -1.94 11.51 3.80
CA TRP A 31 -2.16 11.07 2.42
C TRP A 31 -3.40 10.18 2.30
N ILE A 32 -3.58 9.23 3.22
CA ILE A 32 -4.74 8.33 3.24
C ILE A 32 -6.05 9.12 3.42
N VAL A 33 -6.08 10.05 4.37
CA VAL A 33 -7.25 10.92 4.64
C VAL A 33 -7.56 11.84 3.46
N ASP A 34 -6.54 12.50 2.90
CA ASP A 34 -6.68 13.43 1.78
C ASP A 34 -7.25 12.73 0.52
N HIS A 35 -7.07 11.40 0.41
CA HIS A 35 -7.59 10.57 -0.67
C HIS A 35 -8.90 9.82 -0.32
N GLY A 36 -9.48 10.07 0.86
CA GLY A 36 -10.73 9.43 1.28
C GLY A 36 -10.62 7.92 1.44
N MET A 37 -9.43 7.44 1.82
CA MET A 37 -9.13 6.02 1.99
C MET A 37 -9.12 5.64 3.48
N GLU A 38 -9.24 4.35 3.74
CA GLU A 38 -9.08 3.73 5.04
C GLU A 38 -7.79 2.90 5.08
N LYS A 39 -7.28 2.64 6.28
CA LYS A 39 -6.09 1.80 6.48
C LYS A 39 -6.31 0.73 7.52
N GLU A 40 -5.64 -0.38 7.32
CA GLU A 40 -5.54 -1.45 8.29
C GLU A 40 -4.05 -1.75 8.56
N ILE A 41 -3.66 -1.81 9.83
CA ILE A 41 -2.29 -2.16 10.21
C ILE A 41 -2.19 -3.68 10.28
N LYS A 42 -1.44 -4.28 9.35
CA LYS A 42 -1.21 -5.73 9.32
C LYS A 42 -0.02 -6.15 10.15
N LYS A 43 1.03 -5.33 10.17
CA LYS A 43 2.21 -5.57 11.00
C LYS A 43 2.82 -4.26 11.45
N LYS A 44 3.21 -4.20 12.72
CA LYS A 44 4.07 -3.15 13.26
C LYS A 44 5.01 -3.80 14.26
N SER A 45 6.29 -3.85 13.93
CA SER A 45 7.31 -4.44 14.81
C SER A 45 8.53 -3.56 14.87
N GLU A 46 9.09 -3.42 16.07
CA GLU A 46 10.32 -2.70 16.35
C GLU A 46 11.26 -3.63 17.12
N HIS A 47 12.48 -3.78 16.64
CA HIS A 47 13.49 -4.66 17.22
C HIS A 47 14.75 -3.85 17.48
N VAL A 48 15.17 -3.80 18.75
CA VAL A 48 16.40 -3.12 19.16
C VAL A 48 17.57 -4.05 18.89
N THR A 49 18.57 -3.55 18.16
CA THR A 49 19.81 -4.27 17.85
C THR A 49 21.01 -3.48 18.38
N SER A 50 22.18 -4.12 18.42
CA SER A 50 23.42 -3.44 18.81
C SER A 50 23.82 -2.28 17.89
N LYS A 51 23.30 -2.24 16.65
CA LYS A 51 23.61 -1.21 15.64
C LYS A 51 22.52 -0.14 15.49
N GLY A 52 21.45 -0.20 16.28
CA GLY A 52 20.29 0.69 16.17
C GLY A 52 18.98 -0.08 16.18
N ARG A 53 17.89 0.55 15.74
CA ARG A 53 16.56 -0.07 15.74
C ARG A 53 16.17 -0.51 14.33
N LYS A 54 15.52 -1.67 14.23
CA LYS A 54 14.86 -2.17 13.02
C LYS A 54 13.37 -1.98 13.20
N ILE A 55 12.73 -1.29 12.27
CA ILE A 55 11.29 -1.05 12.28
C ILE A 55 10.70 -1.62 10.99
N GLU A 56 9.65 -2.41 11.14
CA GLU A 56 8.84 -2.90 10.03
C GLU A 56 7.41 -2.45 10.25
N TRP A 57 6.85 -1.80 9.24
CA TRP A 57 5.47 -1.36 9.22
C TRP A 57 4.81 -1.80 7.93
N LEU A 58 3.76 -2.61 8.06
CA LEU A 58 2.96 -3.13 6.95
C LEU A 58 1.52 -2.68 7.14
N ILE A 59 1.01 -1.92 6.18
CA ILE A 59 -0.37 -1.48 6.14
C ILE A 59 -1.03 -1.86 4.83
N GLU A 60 -2.34 -2.03 4.89
CA GLU A 60 -3.21 -2.15 3.73
C GLU A 60 -4.12 -0.93 3.67
N ILE A 61 -4.10 -0.22 2.55
CA ILE A 61 -4.88 0.99 2.29
C ILE A 61 -5.96 0.61 1.28
N TRP A 62 -7.21 0.96 1.56
CA TRP A 62 -8.34 0.64 0.68
C TRP A 62 -9.41 1.72 0.73
N MET A 63 -10.15 1.88 -0.36
CA MET A 63 -11.41 2.64 -0.34
C MET A 63 -12.57 1.70 -0.03
N GLN A 64 -13.64 2.21 0.57
CA GLN A 64 -14.84 1.44 0.87
C GLN A 64 -15.20 0.46 -0.26
N PRO A 65 -15.32 -0.85 0.05
CA PRO A 65 -15.50 -1.87 -0.96
C PRO A 65 -16.79 -1.59 -1.74
N MET A 66 -16.68 -1.54 -3.07
CA MET A 66 -17.85 -1.74 -3.92
C MET A 66 -18.19 -3.23 -3.89
N ASP A 67 -19.47 -3.58 -4.00
CA ASP A 67 -20.08 -4.91 -3.74
C ASP A 67 -19.41 -6.16 -4.37
N TYR A 68 -18.42 -5.97 -5.26
CA TYR A 68 -17.82 -7.02 -6.09
C TYR A 68 -16.28 -7.01 -6.13
N ALA A 69 -15.62 -5.94 -5.66
CA ALA A 69 -14.16 -5.85 -5.66
C ALA A 69 -13.64 -4.88 -4.59
N LYS A 70 -12.62 -5.31 -3.86
CA LYS A 70 -11.87 -4.49 -2.93
C LYS A 70 -10.49 -4.17 -3.51
N GLN A 71 -10.21 -2.89 -3.67
CA GLN A 71 -8.93 -2.37 -4.15
C GLN A 71 -8.02 -2.11 -2.96
N VAL A 72 -6.91 -2.82 -2.88
CA VAL A 72 -5.97 -2.75 -1.74
C VAL A 72 -4.60 -2.31 -2.24
N VAL A 73 -4.11 -1.18 -1.76
CA VAL A 73 -2.71 -0.77 -1.88
C VAL A 73 -2.00 -1.17 -0.60
N ARG A 74 -1.08 -2.13 -0.69
CA ARG A 74 -0.28 -2.60 0.43
C ARG A 74 1.04 -1.84 0.45
N LEU A 75 1.34 -1.20 1.57
CA LEU A 75 2.60 -0.50 1.80
C LEU A 75 3.38 -1.22 2.90
N ARG A 76 4.61 -1.62 2.56
CA ARG A 76 5.59 -2.13 3.52
C ARG A 76 6.76 -1.16 3.62
N ALA A 77 6.98 -0.61 4.80
CA ALA A 77 8.12 0.22 5.14
C ALA A 77 9.06 -0.56 6.06
N LEU A 78 10.31 -0.70 5.63
CA LEU A 78 11.39 -1.29 6.40
C LEU A 78 12.42 -0.22 6.69
N PHE A 79 12.68 0.04 7.96
CA PHE A 79 13.71 0.96 8.42
C PHE A 79 14.77 0.17 9.18
N ASP A 80 15.98 0.15 8.66
CA ASP A 80 17.14 -0.47 9.31
C ASP A 80 18.08 0.61 9.85
N HIS A 81 18.90 0.22 10.83
CA HIS A 81 19.92 1.06 11.45
C HIS A 81 19.40 2.42 11.96
N VAL A 82 18.17 2.46 12.48
CA VAL A 82 17.57 3.71 12.99
C VAL A 82 18.31 4.17 14.24
N THR A 83 19.07 5.25 14.12
CA THR A 83 19.84 5.88 15.20
C THR A 83 19.55 7.37 15.29
N GLU A 84 19.46 7.93 16.49
CA GLU A 84 19.23 9.36 16.69
C GLU A 84 20.44 10.20 16.24
N ALA A 85 20.18 11.28 15.50
CA ALA A 85 21.16 12.25 15.07
C ALA A 85 20.60 13.67 15.22
N LYS A 86 21.42 14.61 15.69
CA LYS A 86 21.04 16.02 15.77
C LYS A 86 21.63 16.76 14.58
N ILE A 87 20.79 17.17 13.64
CA ILE A 87 21.20 17.87 12.42
C ILE A 87 20.51 19.24 12.40
N LYS A 88 21.28 20.31 12.28
CA LYS A 88 20.78 21.70 12.23
C LYS A 88 19.78 22.05 13.36
N GLY A 89 20.03 21.52 14.56
CA GLY A 89 19.18 21.74 15.74
C GLY A 89 17.90 20.89 15.82
N ARG A 90 17.56 20.14 14.77
CA ARG A 90 16.44 19.18 14.76
C ARG A 90 16.91 17.78 15.16
N LYS A 91 16.05 17.03 15.85
CA LYS A 91 16.25 15.60 16.13
C LYS A 91 15.77 14.82 14.91
N LEU A 92 16.69 14.24 14.16
CA LEU A 92 16.41 13.35 13.04
C LEU A 92 16.97 11.96 13.34
N ASN A 93 16.63 10.97 12.53
CA ASN A 93 17.22 9.64 12.60
C ASN A 93 18.09 9.42 11.37
N LYS A 94 19.27 8.83 11.53
CA LYS A 94 19.95 8.22 10.38
C LYS A 94 19.28 6.87 10.13
N VAL A 95 18.88 6.60 8.88
CA VAL A 95 18.13 5.39 8.52
C VAL A 95 18.53 4.86 7.16
N GLU A 96 18.40 3.55 6.99
CA GLU A 96 18.29 2.88 5.69
C GLU A 96 16.84 2.42 5.53
N ALA A 97 16.09 3.11 4.68
CA ALA A 97 14.69 2.81 4.40
C ALA A 97 14.57 2.00 3.10
N LEU A 98 13.75 0.95 3.12
CA LEU A 98 13.25 0.24 1.96
C LEU A 98 11.73 0.28 1.99
N ILE A 99 11.15 0.85 0.94
CA ILE A 99 9.71 0.93 0.76
C ILE A 99 9.32 -0.04 -0.35
N ASP A 100 8.26 -0.81 -0.12
CA ASP A 100 7.68 -1.76 -1.06
C ASP A 100 6.16 -1.52 -1.14
N ILE A 101 5.65 -1.32 -2.36
CA ILE A 101 4.25 -1.03 -2.63
C ILE A 101 3.70 -2.09 -3.59
N ASP A 102 2.67 -2.80 -3.15
CA ASP A 102 1.92 -3.75 -3.96
C ASP A 102 0.48 -3.25 -4.15
N ALA A 103 -0.10 -3.53 -5.30
CA ALA A 103 -1.50 -3.22 -5.59
C ALA A 103 -2.26 -4.52 -5.85
N ILE A 104 -3.20 -4.84 -4.96
CA ILE A 104 -3.92 -6.11 -4.89
C ILE A 104 -5.41 -5.84 -5.12
N LEU A 105 -5.98 -6.51 -6.10
CA LEU A 105 -7.42 -6.56 -6.31
C LEU A 105 -7.96 -7.82 -5.66
N GLU A 106 -8.82 -7.66 -4.65
CA GLU A 106 -9.52 -8.76 -4.00
C GLU A 106 -10.94 -8.84 -4.58
N THR A 107 -11.27 -9.94 -5.27
CA THR A 107 -12.61 -10.16 -5.83
C THR A 107 -13.30 -11.28 -5.06
N ASP A 108 -14.47 -10.98 -4.51
CA ASP A 108 -15.33 -11.98 -3.87
C ASP A 108 -16.32 -12.51 -4.92
N ILE A 109 -15.93 -13.58 -5.61
CA ILE A 109 -16.76 -14.22 -6.64
C ILE A 109 -17.83 -15.13 -6.01
N GLU A 110 -17.75 -15.40 -4.70
CA GLU A 110 -18.45 -16.54 -4.09
C GLU A 110 -19.40 -16.12 -2.98
N GLY A 111 -20.69 -16.09 -3.30
CA GLY A 111 -21.72 -16.17 -2.27
C GLY A 111 -23.15 -15.94 -2.75
N ARG A 112 -23.38 -15.14 -3.80
CA ARG A 112 -24.75 -14.79 -4.24
C ARG A 112 -25.24 -15.52 -5.49
N TRP A 113 -24.34 -16.05 -6.32
CA TRP A 113 -24.69 -16.60 -7.64
C TRP A 113 -24.82 -18.14 -7.69
N GLU A 114 -24.38 -18.86 -6.65
CA GLU A 114 -24.27 -20.32 -6.69
C GLU A 114 -25.58 -21.10 -6.50
N GLN A 115 -26.71 -20.41 -6.25
CA GLN A 115 -27.93 -21.09 -5.82
C GLN A 115 -28.88 -21.57 -6.93
N LYS A 116 -28.73 -21.19 -8.22
CA LYS A 116 -29.63 -21.69 -9.29
C LYS A 116 -28.94 -22.06 -10.62
N PRO A 117 -29.27 -23.21 -11.25
CA PRO A 117 -28.66 -23.69 -12.49
C PRO A 117 -28.73 -22.74 -13.69
N LEU A 118 -29.79 -21.92 -13.80
CA LEU A 118 -29.95 -20.95 -14.88
C LEU A 118 -28.91 -19.81 -14.81
N PHE A 119 -28.34 -19.55 -13.64
CA PHE A 119 -27.28 -18.56 -13.47
C PHE A 119 -25.91 -19.05 -13.92
N TYR A 120 -25.70 -20.34 -14.18
CA TYR A 120 -24.39 -20.84 -14.62
C TYR A 120 -24.04 -20.38 -16.05
N PHE A 121 -25.01 -20.41 -16.97
CA PHE A 121 -24.82 -19.89 -18.33
C PHE A 121 -24.69 -18.36 -18.35
N MET A 122 -25.54 -17.66 -17.59
CA MET A 122 -25.46 -16.19 -17.46
C MET A 122 -24.16 -15.76 -16.76
N ARG A 123 -23.64 -16.55 -15.82
CA ARG A 123 -22.32 -16.37 -15.20
C ARG A 123 -21.21 -16.46 -16.23
N ALA A 124 -21.20 -17.47 -17.11
CA ALA A 124 -20.17 -17.57 -18.15
C ALA A 124 -20.15 -16.37 -19.11
N VAL A 125 -21.32 -15.78 -19.40
CA VAL A 125 -21.42 -14.56 -20.22
C VAL A 125 -21.02 -13.31 -19.42
N TYR A 126 -21.48 -13.18 -18.18
CA TYR A 126 -21.16 -12.08 -17.27
C TYR A 126 -19.65 -12.04 -16.92
N ASP A 127 -19.07 -13.19 -16.58
CA ASP A 127 -17.64 -13.37 -16.30
C ASP A 127 -16.79 -13.00 -17.51
N LYS A 128 -17.26 -13.26 -18.73
CA LYS A 128 -16.48 -13.01 -19.94
C LYS A 128 -16.60 -11.58 -20.46
N LEU A 129 -17.78 -10.95 -20.36
CA LEU A 129 -18.04 -9.62 -20.89
C LEU A 129 -18.00 -8.53 -19.81
N VAL A 130 -18.73 -8.70 -18.71
CA VAL A 130 -18.88 -7.66 -17.68
C VAL A 130 -17.65 -7.61 -16.77
N ASN A 131 -17.18 -8.76 -16.31
CA ASN A 131 -16.00 -8.83 -15.45
C ASN A 131 -14.78 -8.20 -16.11
N LYS A 132 -14.57 -8.41 -17.42
CA LYS A 132 -13.43 -7.84 -18.15
C LYS A 132 -13.46 -6.30 -18.18
N PHE A 133 -14.62 -5.68 -18.39
CA PHE A 133 -14.72 -4.21 -18.42
C PHE A 133 -14.60 -3.57 -17.03
N TYR A 134 -15.25 -4.14 -16.02
CA TYR A 134 -15.20 -3.61 -14.66
C TYR A 134 -13.83 -3.83 -14.02
N THR A 135 -13.27 -5.03 -14.15
CA THR A 135 -11.93 -5.38 -13.66
C THR A 135 -10.86 -4.49 -14.28
N ASN A 136 -10.90 -4.21 -15.59
CA ASN A 136 -9.95 -3.28 -16.21
C ASN A 136 -10.02 -1.85 -15.63
N ARG A 137 -11.22 -1.36 -15.29
CA ARG A 137 -11.37 -0.03 -14.67
C ARG A 137 -10.83 -0.02 -13.23
N PHE A 138 -11.10 -1.08 -12.47
CA PHE A 138 -10.58 -1.23 -11.11
C PHE A 138 -9.07 -1.39 -11.10
N GLU A 139 -8.52 -2.17 -12.02
CA GLU A 139 -7.09 -2.34 -12.19
C GLU A 139 -6.41 -1.02 -12.57
N GLY A 140 -6.97 -0.28 -13.52
CA GLY A 140 -6.43 1.02 -13.93
C GLY A 140 -6.40 2.05 -12.80
N LYS A 141 -7.49 2.15 -12.03
CA LYS A 141 -7.54 3.05 -10.86
C LYS A 141 -6.56 2.62 -9.77
N LEU A 142 -6.55 1.33 -9.43
CA LEU A 142 -5.66 0.77 -8.40
C LEU A 142 -4.18 0.94 -8.78
N THR A 143 -3.85 0.75 -10.06
CA THR A 143 -2.52 1.00 -10.61
C THR A 143 -2.15 2.48 -10.44
N ALA A 144 -3.04 3.40 -10.82
CA ALA A 144 -2.80 4.83 -10.66
C ALA A 144 -2.59 5.24 -9.20
N ASP A 145 -3.38 4.69 -8.27
CA ASP A 145 -3.25 4.96 -6.84
C ASP A 145 -1.89 4.47 -6.29
N ALA A 146 -1.44 3.27 -6.69
CA ALA A 146 -0.13 2.73 -6.30
C ALA A 146 1.04 3.58 -6.84
N TYR A 147 1.01 3.97 -8.12
CA TYR A 147 2.03 4.83 -8.71
C TYR A 147 2.02 6.24 -8.12
N ARG A 148 0.85 6.79 -7.79
CA ARG A 148 0.75 8.09 -7.11
C ARG A 148 1.39 8.02 -5.72
N LEU A 149 1.06 7.01 -4.91
CA LEU A 149 1.69 6.81 -3.61
C LEU A 149 3.21 6.66 -3.73
N HIS A 150 3.68 5.87 -4.69
CA HIS A 150 5.11 5.69 -4.94
C HIS A 150 5.80 7.02 -5.27
N LYS A 151 5.22 7.81 -6.18
CA LYS A 151 5.75 9.11 -6.58
C LYS A 151 5.81 10.08 -5.40
N ASP A 152 4.70 10.22 -4.69
CA ASP A 152 4.54 11.13 -3.56
C ASP A 152 5.54 10.78 -2.43
N LEU A 153 5.75 9.49 -2.17
CA LEU A 153 6.77 9.06 -1.21
C LEU A 153 8.19 9.30 -1.72
N THR A 154 8.47 9.02 -2.98
CA THR A 154 9.80 9.32 -3.55
C THR A 154 10.14 10.80 -3.41
N GLU A 155 9.17 11.69 -3.64
CA GLU A 155 9.32 13.13 -3.45
C GLU A 155 9.48 13.50 -1.96
N PHE A 156 8.69 12.90 -1.07
CA PHE A 156 8.81 13.08 0.38
C PHE A 156 10.21 12.72 0.88
N PHE A 157 10.72 11.53 0.55
CA PHE A 157 12.09 11.11 0.89
C PHE A 157 13.15 11.98 0.19
N GLY A 158 12.88 12.45 -1.03
CA GLY A 158 13.74 13.38 -1.76
C GLY A 158 13.95 14.71 -1.03
N SER A 159 12.93 15.22 -0.34
CA SER A 159 13.04 16.47 0.43
C SER A 159 14.08 16.41 1.55
N TYR A 160 14.32 15.23 2.13
CA TYR A 160 15.34 15.04 3.18
C TYR A 160 16.76 14.98 2.64
N LYS A 161 16.97 14.71 1.34
CA LYS A 161 18.33 14.72 0.75
C LYS A 161 18.98 16.11 0.77
N HIS A 162 18.17 17.16 0.87
CA HIS A 162 18.61 18.56 0.83
C HIS A 162 18.74 19.20 2.22
N ILE A 163 18.49 18.44 3.29
CA ILE A 163 18.58 18.89 4.70
C ILE A 163 19.96 18.55 5.26
#